data_AF-A0A7C7ZNA9-F1
#
_entry.id   AF-A0A7C7ZNA9-F1
#
_cell.length_a   1.000
_cell.length_b   1.000
_cell.length_c   1.000
_cell.angle_alpha   90.00
_cell.angle_beta   90.00
_cell.angle_gamma   90.00
#
_symmetry.space_group_name_H-M   'P 1'
#
loop_
_entity.id
_entity.type
_entity.pdbx_description
1 polymer ?
#
loop_
_entity_poly.entity_id
_entity_poly.type
_entity_poly.pdbx_seq_one_letter_code
_entity_poly.pdbx_strand_id
1 'polypeptide(L)' 'MDVKDILEASLFAASEPLSIVELQGLFLLEDRPDKHRVRDSINQLQDEYKAKPIELVETA' A
#
# COMPACT_ATOMS: atom_id res chain seq x y z
N MET A 1 4.66 -5.44 12.91
CA MET A 1 3.54 -4.77 12.24
C MET A 1 3.82 -4.93 10.77
N ASP A 2 2.95 -5.61 10.02
CA ASP A 2 3.27 -5.97 8.64
C ASP A 2 3.20 -4.74 7.74
N VAL A 3 4.11 -4.66 6.77
CA VAL A 3 4.16 -3.57 5.78
C VAL A 3 2.80 -3.40 5.09
N LYS A 4 2.13 -4.52 4.85
CA LYS A 4 0.81 -4.59 4.22
C LYS A 4 -0.28 -3.89 5.04
N ASP A 5 -0.31 -4.07 6.37
CA ASP A 5 -1.29 -3.42 7.25
C ASP A 5 -1.11 -1.89 7.26
N ILE A 6 0.14 -1.43 7.27
CA ILE A 6 0.46 0.00 7.24
C ILE A 6 0.04 0.60 5.89
N LEU A 7 0.33 -0.09 4.78
CA LEU A 7 -0.10 0.32 3.45
C LEU A 7 -1.63 0.35 3.34
N GLU A 8 -2.32 -0.68 3.81
CA GLU A 8 -3.79 -0.79 3.80
C GLU A 8 -4.41 0.36 4.61
N ALA A 9 -3.98 0.54 5.86
CA ALA A 9 -4.50 1.59 6.74
C ALA A 9 -4.24 3.00 6.18
N SER A 10 -3.07 3.21 5.56
CA SER A 10 -2.71 4.50 5.00
C SER A 10 -3.49 4.81 3.72
N LEU A 11 -3.67 3.82 2.84
CA LEU A 11 -4.52 3.95 1.65
C LEU A 11 -5.99 4.14 2.03
N PHE A 12 -6.44 3.48 3.10
CA PHE A 12 -7.80 3.63 3.60
C PHE A 12 -8.04 5.00 4.28
N ALA A 13 -7.04 5.53 4.98
CA ALA A 13 -7.10 6.84 5.63
C ALA A 13 -6.88 7.99 4.64
N ALA A 14 -6.14 7.77 3.55
CA ALA A 14 -5.90 8.77 2.52
C ALA A 14 -7.20 9.04 1.75
N SER A 15 -7.54 10.33 1.58
CA SER A 15 -8.62 10.74 0.68
C SER A 15 -8.16 10.91 -0.77
N GLU A 16 -6.87 10.71 -1.04
CA GLU A 16 -6.23 10.92 -2.34
C GLU A 16 -5.32 9.72 -2.69
N PRO A 17 -5.09 9.46 -3.98
CA PRO A 17 -4.19 8.39 -4.40
C PRO A 17 -2.75 8.67 -3.93
N LEU A 18 -2.12 7.66 -3.35
CA LEU A 18 -0.74 7.72 -2.85
C LEU A 18 0.24 7.10 -3.83
N SER A 19 1.35 7.78 -4.06
CA SER A 19 2.46 7.26 -4.86
C SER A 19 3.31 6.27 -4.08
N ILE A 20 3.98 5.34 -4.78
CA ILE A 20 4.93 4.38 -4.18
C ILE A 20 6.01 5.08 -3.32
N VAL A 21 6.42 6.29 -3.69
CA VAL A 21 7.40 7.10 -2.94
C VAL A 21 6.82 7.61 -1.63
N GLU A 22 5.57 8.06 -1.63
CA GLU A 22 4.87 8.52 -0.43
C GLU A 22 4.63 7.36 0.53
N LEU A 23 4.23 6.21 -0.03
CA LEU A 23 4.07 4.97 0.74
C LEU A 23 5.37 4.54 1.42
N GLN A 24 6.53 4.66 0.76
CA GLN A 24 7.84 4.42 1.38
C GLN A 24 8.19 5.45 2.45
N GLY A 25 7.67 6.67 2.33
CA GLY A 25 7.84 7.74 3.31
C GLY A 25 7.09 7.49 4.62
N LEU A 26 6.06 6.63 4.62
CA LEU A 26 5.31 6.24 5.82
C LEU A 26 6.13 5.36 6.76
N PHE A 27 7.17 4.71 6.24
CA PHE A 27 8.04 3.83 7.00
C PHE A 27 9.31 4.56 7.46
N LEU A 28 9.77 4.21 8.66
CA LEU A 28 11.05 4.67 9.20
C LEU A 28 12.21 4.10 8.37
N LEU A 29 13.37 4.75 8.39
CA LEU A 29 14.55 4.35 7.60
C LEU A 29 14.97 2.88 7.80
N GLU A 30 14.80 2.35 9.01
CA GLU A 30 15.16 0.97 9.36
C GLU A 30 14.15 -0.06 8.85
N ASP A 31 12.89 0.33 8.68
CA ASP A 31 11.77 -0.51 8.24
C ASP A 31 11.29 -0.19 6.82
N ARG A 32 11.96 0.74 6.13
CA ARG A 32 11.53 1.23 4.82
C ARG A 32 11.58 0.07 3.82
N PRO A 33 10.42 -0.38 3.30
CA PRO A 33 10.41 -1.41 2.29
C PRO A 33 10.98 -0.88 0.97
N ASP A 34 11.73 -1.72 0.26
CA ASP A 34 12.15 -1.43 -1.10
C ASP A 34 10.95 -1.28 -2.05
N LYS A 35 11.14 -0.57 -3.16
CA LYS A 35 10.13 -0.41 -4.24
C LYS A 35 9.48 -1.74 -4.63
N HIS A 36 10.27 -2.80 -4.75
CA HIS A 36 9.78 -4.13 -5.11
C HIS A 36 8.83 -4.69 -4.05
N ARG A 37 9.19 -4.57 -2.76
CA ARG A 37 8.36 -5.05 -1.65
C ARG A 37 7.04 -4.29 -1.53
N VAL A 38 7.07 -2.97 -1.72
CA VAL A 38 5.86 -2.14 -1.73
C VAL A 38 4.95 -2.58 -2.88
N ARG A 39 5.48 -2.72 -4.10
CA ARG A 39 4.69 -3.14 -5.27
C ARG A 39 4.09 -4.54 -5.05
N ASP A 40 4.86 -5.48 -4.52
CA ASP A 40 4.38 -6.83 -4.22
C ASP A 40 3.24 -6.82 -3.20
N SER A 41 3.39 -6.04 -2.12
CA SER A 41 2.36 -5.88 -1.09
C SER A 41 1.09 -5.22 -1.63
N ILE A 42 1.22 -4.21 -2.50
CA ILE A 42 0.09 -3.56 -3.19
C ILE A 42 -0.63 -4.57 -4.07
N ASN A 43 0.09 -5.34 -4.91
CA ASN A 43 -0.53 -6.35 -5.78
C ASN A 43 -1.29 -7.41 -4.96
N GLN A 44 -0.73 -7.82 -3.83
CA GLN A 44 -1.37 -8.78 -2.95
C GLN A 44 -2.61 -8.19 -2.26
N LEU A 45 -2.57 -6.92 -1.85
CA LEU A 45 -3.74 -6.19 -1.36
C LEU A 45 -4.81 -6.08 -2.46
N GLN A 46 -4.44 -5.73 -3.68
CA GLN A 46 -5.38 -5.67 -4.80
C GLN A 46 -6.09 -7.00 -5.01
N ASP A 47 -5.37 -8.11 -4.96
CA ASP A 47 -5.97 -9.44 -5.14
C ASP A 47 -6.93 -9.81 -4.02
N GLU A 48 -6.57 -9.53 -2.76
CA GLU A 48 -7.47 -9.73 -1.61
C GLU A 48 -8.71 -8.84 -1.67
N TYR A 49 -8.55 -7.61 -2.16
CA TYR A 49 -9.65 -6.66 -2.29
C TYR A 49 -10.64 -7.03 -3.41
N LYS A 50 -10.25 -7.84 -4.40
CA LYS A 50 -11.21 -8.40 -5.39
C LYS A 50 -12.32 -9.23 -4.75
N ALA A 51 -12.06 -9.83 -3.59
CA ALA A 51 -13.05 -10.60 -2.84
C ALA A 51 -13.89 -9.72 -1.88
N LYS A 52 -13.53 -8.44 -1.73
CA LYS A 52 -14.19 -7.46 -0.85
C LYS A 52 -15.10 -6.54 -1.68
N PRO A 53 -16.05 -5.82 -1.05
CA PRO A 53 -16.91 -4.84 -1.73
C PRO A 53 -16.19 -3.54 -2.14
N ILE A 54 -14.87 -3.46 -1.89
CA ILE A 54 -14.04 -2.28 -2.15
C ILE A 54 -12.89 -2.77 -3.02
N GLU A 55 -12.56 -2.04 -4.08
CA GLU A 55 -11.47 -2.39 -4.99
C GLU A 55 -10.30 -1.42 -4.81
N LEU A 56 -9.08 -1.97 -4.78
CA LEU A 56 -7.86 -1.18 -4.74
C LEU A 56 -7.34 -1.03 -6.17
N VAL A 57 -7.33 0.21 -6.68
CA VAL A 57 -6.96 0.51 -8.08
C VAL A 57 -5.73 1.41 -8.12
N GLU A 58 -4.80 1.10 -9.03
CA GLU A 58 -3.67 1.99 -9.33
C GLU A 58 -4.13 3.01 -10.37
N THR A 59 -4.06 4.29 -10.03
CA THR A 59 -4.37 5.41 -10.93
C THR A 59 -3.09 5.97 -11.55
N ALA A 60 -3.09 6.20 -12.86
CA ALA A 60 -1.94 6.64 -13.65
C ALA A 60 -1.54 8.11 -13.45
#